data_AF-A0A1V6GQ35-F1
#
_entry.id   AF-A0A1V6GQ35-F1
#
_cell.length_a   1.000
_cell.length_b   1.000
_cell.length_c   1.000
_cell.angle_alpha   90.00
_cell.angle_beta   90.00
_cell.angle_gamma   90.00
#
_symmetry.space_group_name_H-M   'P 1'
#
loop_
_entity.id
_entity.type
_entity.pdbx_description
1 polymer ?
#
loop_
_entity_poly.entity_id
_entity_poly.type
_entity_poly.pdbx_seq_one_letter_code
_entity_poly.pdbx_strand_id
1 'polypeptide(L)'
;MTVVSNGIAGASGPYLEIPEGAGNPPKVEAGKAVFTVDVPEGGTFTLWCRVWWEGECSNSFTVKIDDQPAFLFGEDATYKAWHWVKYPVARTTPPLKLTKGPHTLAFHNREDGVRLDQVLLSADKRFVPVEIEPSGIRP
;
A
#
# COMPACT_ATOMS: atom_id res chain seq x y z
N MET A 1 -19.27 27.40 -5.06
CA MET A 1 -19.32 26.00 -4.59
C MET A 1 -17.93 25.67 -4.08
N THR A 2 -17.70 25.80 -2.77
CA THR A 2 -16.41 25.46 -2.16
C THR A 2 -16.50 24.00 -1.74
N VAL A 3 -15.76 23.12 -2.43
CA VAL A 3 -15.52 21.78 -1.91
C VAL A 3 -14.52 21.98 -0.77
N VAL A 4 -14.99 21.93 0.47
CA VAL A 4 -14.11 21.76 1.62
C VAL A 4 -13.70 20.30 1.60
N SER A 5 -12.54 20.00 1.02
CA SER A 5 -11.97 18.66 1.13
C SER A 5 -11.22 18.58 2.45
N ASN A 6 -11.64 17.69 3.35
CA ASN A 6 -10.80 17.23 4.47
C ASN A 6 -9.65 16.33 3.98
N GLY A 7 -9.45 16.24 2.66
CA GLY A 7 -8.45 15.42 2.00
C GLY A 7 -7.06 16.08 2.01
N ILE A 8 -6.01 15.29 2.23
CA ILE A 8 -4.63 15.75 2.06
C ILE A 8 -4.37 16.09 0.58
N ALA A 9 -3.90 17.31 0.32
CA ALA A 9 -3.59 17.78 -1.02
C ALA A 9 -2.57 16.87 -1.72
N GLY A 10 -2.74 16.66 -3.04
CA GLY A 10 -1.87 15.82 -3.85
C GLY A 10 -2.28 14.35 -3.95
N ALA A 11 -3.32 13.92 -3.22
CA ALA A 11 -3.91 12.59 -3.41
C ALA A 11 -4.44 12.40 -4.84
N SER A 12 -4.40 11.16 -5.34
CA SER A 12 -4.93 10.78 -6.66
C SER A 12 -6.46 10.76 -6.72
N GLY A 13 -7.12 10.83 -5.56
CA GLY A 13 -8.56 10.74 -5.39
C GLY A 13 -8.90 10.46 -3.93
N PRO A 14 -10.03 9.78 -3.65
CA PRO A 14 -10.30 9.20 -2.33
C PRO A 14 -9.19 8.24 -1.91
N TYR A 15 -8.84 8.24 -0.64
CA TYR A 15 -7.79 7.39 -0.07
C TYR A 15 -8.29 6.65 1.17
N LEU A 16 -7.61 5.56 1.51
CA LEU A 16 -7.77 4.89 2.80
C LEU A 16 -6.95 5.63 3.86
N GLU A 17 -7.49 5.70 5.07
CA GLU A 17 -6.86 6.40 6.19
C GLU A 17 -7.08 5.63 7.49
N ILE A 18 -6.02 5.57 8.30
CA ILE A 18 -6.13 5.35 9.74
C ILE A 18 -5.81 6.70 10.40
N PRO A 19 -6.81 7.45 10.87
CA PRO A 19 -6.59 8.82 11.33
C PRO A 19 -5.67 8.87 12.54
N GLU A 20 -4.84 9.91 12.64
CA GLU A 20 -3.99 10.17 13.82
C GLU A 20 -4.84 10.14 15.11
N GLY A 21 -4.38 9.42 16.14
CA GLY A 21 -5.07 9.25 17.42
C GLY A 21 -6.25 8.27 17.37
N ALA A 22 -6.61 7.72 16.22
CA ALA A 22 -7.62 6.65 16.11
C ALA A 22 -7.05 5.28 16.48
N GLY A 23 -5.73 5.15 16.59
CA GLY A 23 -5.06 3.92 16.99
C GLY A 23 -4.02 4.12 18.08
N ASN A 24 -3.62 3.00 18.69
CA ASN A 24 -2.51 2.97 19.64
C ASN A 24 -1.57 1.85 19.16
N PRO A 25 -0.44 2.16 18.51
CA PRO A 25 0.44 1.15 17.95
C PRO A 25 0.99 0.20 19.04
N PRO A 26 1.07 -1.13 18.84
CA PRO A 26 0.55 -1.97 17.76
C PRO A 26 -0.75 -2.71 18.15
N LYS A 27 -1.72 -2.04 18.80
CA LYS A 27 -2.87 -2.71 19.47
C LYS A 27 -4.19 -2.65 18.68
N VAL A 28 -4.22 -2.06 17.49
CA VAL A 28 -5.46 -1.96 16.69
C VAL A 28 -5.47 -3.00 15.59
N GLU A 29 -6.06 -4.15 15.89
CA GLU A 29 -6.23 -5.27 14.94
C GLU A 29 -7.59 -5.23 14.22
N ALA A 30 -8.49 -4.31 14.62
CA ALA A 30 -9.80 -4.17 14.01
C ALA A 30 -9.72 -3.24 12.79
N GLY A 31 -10.30 -3.70 11.68
CA GLY A 31 -10.33 -2.96 10.41
C GLY A 31 -9.31 -3.48 9.41
N LYS A 32 -9.76 -3.68 8.18
CA LYS A 32 -8.91 -4.00 7.04
C LYS A 32 -9.56 -3.50 5.75
N ALA A 33 -8.74 -3.14 4.78
CA ALA A 33 -9.14 -3.01 3.39
C ALA A 33 -8.73 -4.27 2.63
N VAL A 34 -9.64 -4.83 1.83
CA VAL A 34 -9.36 -6.02 1.01
C VAL A 34 -9.61 -5.67 -0.44
N PHE A 35 -8.61 -5.91 -1.27
CA PHE A 35 -8.65 -5.75 -2.70
C PHE A 35 -8.54 -7.12 -3.37
N THR A 36 -9.30 -7.31 -4.45
CA THR A 36 -9.14 -8.46 -5.34
C THR A 36 -8.34 -8.03 -6.56
N VAL A 37 -7.35 -8.83 -6.93
CA VAL A 37 -6.55 -8.62 -8.14
C VAL A 37 -6.54 -9.89 -8.97
N ASP A 38 -6.80 -9.76 -10.27
CA ASP A 38 -6.66 -10.86 -11.23
C ASP A 38 -5.27 -10.81 -11.86
N VAL A 39 -4.47 -11.83 -11.60
CA VAL A 39 -3.12 -11.97 -12.16
C VAL A 39 -3.19 -12.74 -13.48
N PRO A 40 -2.88 -12.12 -14.64
CA PRO A 40 -3.05 -12.76 -15.95
C PRO A 40 -2.01 -13.87 -16.21
N GLU A 41 -0.81 -13.71 -15.66
CA GLU A 41 0.29 -14.67 -15.73
C GLU A 41 1.00 -14.73 -14.38
N GLY A 42 1.23 -15.94 -13.86
CA GLY A 42 1.91 -16.14 -12.59
C GLY A 42 3.38 -15.72 -12.67
N GLY A 43 3.92 -15.19 -11.57
CA GLY A 43 5.25 -14.62 -11.59
C GLY A 43 5.71 -14.08 -10.24
N THR A 44 6.82 -13.35 -10.28
CA THR A 44 7.33 -12.58 -9.14
C THR A 44 6.98 -11.10 -9.35
N PHE A 45 6.33 -10.51 -8.37
CA PHE A 45 5.82 -9.15 -8.42
C PHE A 45 6.54 -8.24 -7.43
N THR A 46 6.53 -6.95 -7.74
CA THR A 46 6.78 -5.87 -6.80
C THR A 46 5.45 -5.21 -6.49
N LEU A 47 5.09 -5.15 -5.22
CA LEU A 47 3.99 -4.34 -4.71
C LEU A 47 4.50 -2.91 -4.55
N TRP A 48 3.85 -1.98 -5.22
CA TRP A 48 4.02 -0.54 -5.06
C TRP A 48 2.76 0.03 -4.44
N CYS A 49 2.92 0.84 -3.40
CA CYS A 49 1.83 1.59 -2.81
C CYS A 49 2.19 3.06 -2.75
N ARG A 50 1.24 3.93 -3.08
CA ARG A 50 1.40 5.36 -2.92
C ARG A 50 0.71 5.81 -1.65
N VAL A 51 1.51 6.42 -0.78
CA VAL A 51 1.26 6.47 0.65
C VAL A 51 1.59 7.85 1.21
N TRP A 52 1.02 8.14 2.38
CA TRP A 52 1.36 9.30 3.18
C TRP A 52 1.48 8.90 4.65
N TRP A 53 2.63 9.20 5.22
CA TRP A 53 3.00 8.94 6.61
C TRP A 53 3.00 10.24 7.42
N GLU A 54 2.44 10.24 8.62
CA GLU A 54 2.54 11.40 9.51
C GLU A 54 3.91 11.53 10.20
N GLY A 55 4.59 10.41 10.44
CA GLY A 55 5.88 10.40 11.11
C GLY A 55 6.49 9.00 11.31
N GLU A 56 7.58 8.93 12.07
CA GLU A 56 8.37 7.71 12.31
C GLU A 56 7.58 6.58 13.00
N CYS A 57 6.55 6.91 13.79
CA CYS A 57 5.68 5.92 14.45
C CYS A 57 4.35 5.71 13.71
N SER A 58 4.24 6.25 12.49
CA SER A 58 3.03 6.35 11.67
C SER A 58 3.38 6.18 10.19
N ASN A 59 4.09 5.10 9.88
CA ASN A 59 4.68 4.87 8.55
C ASN A 59 4.58 3.43 8.06
N SER A 60 3.63 2.64 8.58
CA SER A 60 3.51 1.24 8.19
C SER A 60 2.10 0.64 8.23
N PHE A 61 1.95 -0.44 7.47
CA PHE A 61 0.78 -1.33 7.47
C PHE A 61 1.21 -2.78 7.70
N THR A 62 0.27 -3.60 8.19
CA THR A 62 0.38 -5.06 8.06
C THR A 62 -0.30 -5.49 6.76
N VAL A 63 0.42 -6.14 5.86
CA VAL A 63 -0.10 -6.61 4.57
C VAL A 63 -0.13 -8.12 4.51
N LYS A 64 -1.22 -8.69 3.99
CA LYS A 64 -1.37 -10.13 3.74
C LYS A 64 -1.87 -10.36 2.33
N ILE A 65 -1.30 -11.35 1.64
CA ILE A 65 -1.75 -11.77 0.32
C ILE A 65 -2.15 -13.24 0.39
N ASP A 66 -3.41 -13.52 0.09
CA ASP A 66 -4.06 -14.83 0.27
C ASP A 66 -3.78 -15.43 1.65
N ASP A 67 -3.31 -16.67 1.68
CA ASP A 67 -2.89 -17.41 2.88
C ASP A 67 -1.38 -17.32 3.14
N GLN A 68 -0.64 -16.48 2.40
CA GLN A 68 0.78 -16.26 2.65
C GLN A 68 1.00 -15.58 4.02
N PRO A 69 2.19 -15.74 4.63
CA PRO A 69 2.54 -15.00 5.85
C PRO A 69 2.37 -13.49 5.65
N ALA A 70 1.78 -12.83 6.64
CA ALA A 70 1.69 -11.37 6.64
C ALA A 70 3.09 -10.75 6.76
N PHE A 71 3.25 -9.55 6.21
CA PHE A 71 4.50 -8.80 6.24
C PHE A 71 4.27 -7.33 6.57
N LEU A 72 5.32 -6.71 7.10
CA LEU A 72 5.37 -5.27 7.33
C LEU A 72 5.61 -4.55 6.00
N PHE A 73 4.76 -3.58 5.68
CA PHE A 73 4.90 -2.70 4.52
C PHE A 73 5.06 -1.26 4.99
N GLY A 74 6.02 -0.51 4.43
CA GLY A 74 6.33 0.86 4.85
C GLY A 74 7.75 0.98 5.42
N GLU A 75 7.89 1.68 6.54
CA GLU A 75 9.13 1.88 7.30
C GLU A 75 10.20 2.72 6.58
N ASP A 76 9.79 3.58 5.65
CA ASP A 76 10.67 4.61 5.08
C ASP A 76 10.52 5.95 5.81
N ALA A 77 11.43 6.88 5.50
CA ALA A 77 11.58 8.15 6.20
C ALA A 77 10.98 9.36 5.44
N THR A 78 10.11 9.11 4.46
CA THR A 78 9.43 10.17 3.72
C THR A 78 8.10 10.50 4.38
N TYR A 79 8.06 11.59 5.13
CA TYR A 79 6.86 11.99 5.87
C TYR A 79 6.18 13.18 5.23
N LYS A 80 4.86 13.30 5.44
CA LYS A 80 4.05 14.45 5.03
C LYS A 80 4.15 14.78 3.55
N ALA A 81 4.32 13.74 2.73
CA ALA A 81 4.36 13.81 1.28
C ALA A 81 3.80 12.51 0.69
N TRP A 82 3.02 12.62 -0.38
CA TRP A 82 2.64 11.46 -1.18
C TRP A 82 3.86 10.92 -1.91
N HIS A 83 4.19 9.65 -1.69
CA HIS A 83 5.34 9.01 -2.32
C HIS A 83 5.07 7.51 -2.53
N TRP A 84 5.86 6.90 -3.42
CA TRP A 84 5.75 5.48 -3.73
C TRP A 84 6.72 4.67 -2.86
N VAL A 85 6.17 3.69 -2.15
CA VAL A 85 6.92 2.69 -1.38
C VAL A 85 6.76 1.34 -2.05
N LYS A 86 7.80 0.50 -1.96
CA LYS A 86 7.79 -0.84 -2.55
C LYS A 86 7.98 -1.95 -1.53
N TYR A 87 7.44 -3.11 -1.88
CA TYR A 87 7.80 -4.40 -1.33
C TYR A 87 8.03 -5.40 -2.48
N PRO A 88 9.09 -6.21 -2.46
CA PRO A 88 10.12 -6.30 -1.43
C PRO A 88 11.13 -5.12 -1.46
N VAL A 89 11.61 -4.68 -0.30
CA VAL A 89 12.52 -3.53 -0.16
C VAL A 89 13.97 -3.85 -0.58
N ALA A 90 14.42 -5.08 -0.30
CA ALA A 90 15.77 -5.55 -0.61
C ALA A 90 15.73 -6.92 -1.30
N ARG A 91 16.84 -7.32 -1.94
CA ARG A 91 16.98 -8.63 -2.59
C ARG A 91 16.88 -9.81 -1.62
N THR A 92 17.13 -9.57 -0.34
CA THR A 92 17.05 -10.56 0.75
C THR A 92 15.63 -10.71 1.30
N THR A 93 14.75 -9.74 1.04
CA THR A 93 13.34 -9.82 1.42
C THR A 93 12.64 -10.87 0.55
N PRO A 94 11.79 -11.75 1.13
CA PRO A 94 11.07 -12.75 0.36
C PRO A 94 10.35 -12.15 -0.86
N PRO A 95 10.51 -12.74 -2.05
CA PRO A 95 9.82 -12.25 -3.25
C PRO A 95 8.32 -12.50 -3.15
N LEU A 96 7.52 -11.56 -3.65
CA LEU A 96 6.09 -11.76 -3.79
C LEU A 96 5.81 -12.63 -5.01
N LYS A 97 5.44 -13.89 -4.78
CA LYS A 97 5.10 -14.84 -5.86
C LYS A 97 3.58 -15.01 -5.92
N LEU A 98 3.00 -14.78 -7.08
CA LEU A 98 1.58 -14.95 -7.35
C LEU A 98 1.39 -15.91 -8.52
N THR A 99 0.34 -16.72 -8.45
CA THR A 99 -0.06 -17.62 -9.54
C THR A 99 -0.93 -16.86 -10.55
N LYS A 100 -1.26 -17.49 -11.67
CA LYS A 100 -2.31 -16.97 -12.54
C LYS A 100 -3.66 -17.13 -11.83
N GLY A 101 -4.50 -16.09 -11.85
CA GLY A 101 -5.85 -16.11 -11.31
C GLY A 101 -6.12 -15.04 -10.25
N PRO A 102 -7.25 -15.14 -9.54
CA PRO A 102 -7.64 -14.17 -8.53
C PRO A 102 -6.79 -14.32 -7.27
N HIS A 103 -6.40 -13.18 -6.71
CA HIS A 103 -5.68 -13.04 -5.46
C HIS A 103 -6.35 -12.00 -4.57
N THR A 104 -6.22 -12.16 -3.26
CA THR A 104 -6.71 -11.21 -2.26
C THR A 104 -5.54 -10.51 -1.59
N LEU A 105 -5.53 -9.18 -1.65
CA LEU A 105 -4.55 -8.32 -0.99
C LEU A 105 -5.26 -7.56 0.13
N ALA A 106 -4.86 -7.84 1.37
CA ALA A 106 -5.43 -7.22 2.55
C ALA A 106 -4.41 -6.28 3.22
N PHE A 107 -4.84 -5.04 3.46
CA PHE A 107 -4.15 -4.06 4.30
C PHE A 107 -4.85 -4.01 5.65
N HIS A 108 -4.14 -4.40 6.69
CA HIS A 108 -4.59 -4.41 8.07
C HIS A 108 -4.06 -3.19 8.83
N ASN A 109 -4.85 -2.72 9.78
CA ASN A 109 -4.42 -1.68 10.69
C ASN A 109 -3.18 -2.13 11.49
N ARG A 110 -2.28 -1.19 11.75
CA ARG A 110 -1.08 -1.41 12.57
C ARG A 110 -0.74 -0.15 13.36
N GLU A 111 -0.66 0.97 12.65
CA GLU A 111 -0.41 2.32 13.17
C GLU A 111 -1.55 3.26 12.77
N ASP A 112 -1.63 4.40 13.43
CA ASP A 112 -2.41 5.56 13.00
C ASP A 112 -1.54 6.53 12.20
N GLY A 113 -2.15 7.58 11.65
CA GLY A 113 -1.41 8.59 10.87
C GLY A 113 -0.96 8.09 9.49
N VAL A 114 -1.57 7.03 8.97
CA VAL A 114 -1.19 6.39 7.71
C VAL A 114 -2.30 6.48 6.67
N ARG A 115 -1.91 6.73 5.42
CA ARG A 115 -2.84 6.80 4.27
C ARG A 115 -2.31 6.06 3.06
N LEU A 116 -3.23 5.56 2.23
CA LEU A 116 -2.96 4.80 1.02
C LEU A 116 -3.93 5.25 -0.08
N ASP A 117 -3.42 5.75 -1.21
CA ASP A 117 -4.26 6.22 -2.32
C ASP A 117 -4.12 5.39 -3.60
N GLN A 118 -2.98 4.70 -3.82
CA GLN A 118 -2.82 3.80 -4.95
C GLN A 118 -2.10 2.50 -4.57
N VAL A 119 -2.51 1.40 -5.21
CA VAL A 119 -1.91 0.07 -5.08
C VAL A 119 -1.61 -0.45 -6.48
N LEU A 120 -0.40 -0.93 -6.70
CA LEU A 120 0.07 -1.43 -7.99
C LEU A 120 0.92 -2.68 -7.81
N LEU A 121 0.68 -3.70 -8.63
CA LEU A 121 1.52 -4.88 -8.74
C LEU A 121 2.23 -4.87 -10.09
N SER A 122 3.56 -4.94 -10.09
CA SER A 122 4.37 -5.00 -11.31
C SER A 122 5.20 -6.27 -11.37
N ALA A 123 5.12 -6.99 -12.50
CA ALA A 123 6.03 -8.08 -12.82
C ALA A 123 7.37 -7.58 -13.42
N ASP A 124 7.41 -6.34 -13.92
CA ASP A 124 8.63 -5.72 -14.42
C ASP A 124 9.49 -5.23 -13.26
N LYS A 125 10.65 -5.87 -13.07
CA LYS A 125 11.64 -5.54 -12.03
C LYS A 125 12.30 -4.18 -12.22
N ARG A 126 12.15 -3.56 -13.39
CA ARG A 126 12.69 -2.23 -13.72
C ARG A 126 11.63 -1.14 -13.60
N PHE A 127 10.37 -1.50 -13.46
CA PHE A 127 9.29 -0.54 -13.30
C PHE A 127 9.45 0.21 -11.98
N VAL A 128 9.40 1.54 -12.08
CA VAL A 128 9.34 2.47 -10.95
C VAL A 128 8.19 3.43 -11.26
N PRO A 129 7.12 3.43 -10.46
CA PRO A 129 6.02 4.35 -10.69
C PRO A 129 6.44 5.79 -10.43
N VAL A 130 5.83 6.72 -11.16
CA VAL A 130 6.01 8.16 -11.00
C VAL A 130 4.65 8.84 -10.91
N GLU A 131 4.58 9.93 -10.15
CA GLU A 131 3.36 10.72 -9.99
C GLU A 131 2.12 9.87 -9.61
N ILE A 132 1.00 10.06 -10.34
CA ILE A 132 -0.23 9.28 -10.22
C ILE A 132 -0.27 8.29 -11.38
N GLU A 133 -0.37 7.00 -11.07
CA GLU A 133 -0.45 5.98 -12.10
C GLU A 133 -1.91 5.76 -12.56
N PRO A 134 -2.19 5.59 -13.87
CA PRO A 134 -3.53 5.22 -14.33
C PRO A 134 -3.94 3.84 -13.80
N SER A 135 -5.23 3.69 -13.48
CA SER A 135 -5.81 2.43 -13.05
C SER A 135 -5.97 1.43 -14.20
N GLY A 136 -5.91 0.14 -13.88
CA GLY A 136 -6.11 -0.96 -14.83
C GLY A 136 -4.87 -1.83 -15.05
N ILE A 137 -5.02 -2.83 -15.91
CA ILE A 137 -3.94 -3.75 -16.29
C ILE A 137 -3.15 -3.13 -17.45
N ARG A 138 -1.82 -3.11 -17.33
CA ARG A 138 -0.93 -2.75 -18.44
C ARG A 138 -0.57 -4.00 -19.23
N PRO A 139 -0.53 -3.91 -20.57
CA PRO A 139 -0.02 -4.99 -21.42
C PRO A 139 1.49 -5.17 -21.24
#